data_AF-A0A7Z2V766-F1
#
_entry.id   AF-A0A7Z2V766-F1
#
_cell.length_a   1.000
_cell.length_b   1.000
_cell.length_c   1.000
_cell.angle_alpha   90.00
_cell.angle_beta   90.00
_cell.angle_gamma   90.00
#
_symmetry.space_group_name_H-M   'P 1'
#
loop_
_entity.id
_entity.type
_entity.pdbx_description
1 polymer ?
#
loop_
_entity_poly.entity_id
_entity_poly.type
_entity_poly.pdbx_seq_one_letter_code
_entity_poly.pdbx_strand_id
1 'polypeptide(L)' 'MFDTMTDMVTQDMSKILQTKAEDLSGERLRNIDVALHTAAQQLRVHWSAASDQATRNNFTVLHDGINAARDIVAHIASMP' A
#
# COMPACT_ATOMS: atom_id res chain seq x y z
N MET A 1 20.10 9.19 -1.17
CA MET A 1 18.90 8.88 -0.36
C MET A 1 17.66 8.79 -1.23
N PHE A 2 17.41 9.76 -2.12
CA PHE A 2 16.35 9.65 -3.13
C PHE A 2 16.54 8.44 -4.06
N ASP A 3 17.75 8.18 -4.56
CA ASP A 3 18.02 7.03 -5.45
C ASP A 3 17.68 5.69 -4.78
N THR A 4 18.00 5.55 -3.50
CA THR A 4 17.75 4.33 -2.71
C THR A 4 16.25 4.10 -2.48
N MET A 5 15.46 5.17 -2.33
CA MET A 5 13.99 5.07 -2.28
C MET A 5 13.42 4.64 -3.62
N THR A 6 13.93 5.18 -4.73
CA THR A 6 13.51 4.81 -6.08
C THR A 6 13.79 3.32 -6.37
N ASP A 7 14.93 2.81 -5.92
CA ASP A 7 15.30 1.39 -6.08
C ASP A 7 14.36 0.46 -5.30
N MET A 8 14.05 0.79 -4.04
CA MET A 8 13.13 0.00 -3.22
C MET A 8 11.72 -0.03 -3.82
N VAL A 9 11.22 1.14 -4.28
CA VAL A 9 9.90 1.23 -4.95
C VAL A 9 9.90 0.40 -6.23
N THR A 10 10.96 0.48 -7.03
CA THR A 10 11.09 -0.31 -8.28
C THR A 10 11.11 -1.81 -7.99
N GLN A 11 11.82 -2.23 -6.95
CA GLN A 11 11.88 -3.62 -6.53
C GLN A 11 10.51 -4.13 -6.07
N ASP A 12 9.79 -3.35 -5.28
CA ASP A 12 8.46 -3.75 -4.79
C ASP A 12 7.42 -3.79 -5.92
N MET A 13 7.45 -2.83 -6.84
CA MET A 13 6.63 -2.90 -8.06
C MET A 13 6.92 -4.16 -8.88
N SER A 14 8.20 -4.54 -9.02
CA SER A 14 8.61 -5.75 -9.74
C SER A 14 8.05 -7.02 -9.08
N LYS A 15 8.03 -7.10 -7.74
CA LYS A 15 7.41 -8.21 -7.01
C LYS A 15 5.89 -8.29 -7.22
N ILE A 16 5.21 -7.14 -7.30
CA ILE A 16 3.76 -7.10 -7.55
C ILE A 16 3.47 -7.55 -8.99
N LEU A 17 4.28 -7.14 -9.97
CA LEU A 17 4.20 -7.61 -11.36
C LEU A 17 4.44 -9.12 -11.46
N GLN A 18 5.44 -9.64 -10.75
CA GLN A 18 5.69 -11.08 -10.66
C GLN A 18 4.50 -11.82 -10.04
N THR A 19 3.95 -11.30 -8.94
CA THR A 19 2.77 -11.86 -8.28
C THR A 19 1.59 -11.96 -9.25
N LYS A 20 1.38 -10.94 -10.09
CA LYS A 20 0.36 -10.96 -11.15
C LYS A 20 0.62 -12.05 -12.19
N ALA A 21 1.86 -12.13 -12.69
CA ALA A 21 2.23 -13.10 -13.72
C ALA A 21 2.07 -14.55 -13.23
N GLU A 22 2.34 -14.79 -11.95
CA GLU A 22 2.20 -16.10 -11.30
C GLU A 22 0.75 -16.44 -10.91
N ASP A 23 -0.15 -15.44 -10.83
CA ASP A 23 -1.53 -15.60 -10.41
C ASP A 23 -2.53 -15.23 -11.51
N LEU A 24 -2.80 -16.22 -12.36
CA LEU A 24 -3.78 -16.10 -13.46
C LEU A 24 -5.22 -15.84 -12.97
N SER A 25 -5.53 -16.10 -11.70
CA SER A 25 -6.85 -15.84 -11.13
C SER A 25 -7.03 -14.37 -10.71
N GLY A 26 -5.92 -13.65 -10.48
CA GLY A 26 -5.91 -12.29 -9.93
C GLY A 26 -6.33 -12.19 -8.46
N GLU A 27 -6.58 -13.31 -7.78
CA GLU A 27 -7.07 -13.35 -6.41
C GLU A 27 -6.04 -12.82 -5.41
N ARG A 28 -4.74 -13.06 -5.63
CA ARG A 28 -3.66 -12.57 -4.76
C ARG A 28 -3.60 -11.05 -4.75
N LEU A 29 -3.68 -10.40 -5.90
CA LEU A 29 -3.71 -8.92 -5.97
C LEU A 29 -4.97 -8.36 -5.31
N ARG A 30 -6.12 -9.00 -5.49
CA ARG A 30 -7.36 -8.62 -4.82
C ARG A 30 -7.26 -8.75 -3.30
N ASN A 31 -6.66 -9.82 -2.80
CA ASN A 31 -6.44 -10.04 -1.37
C ASN A 31 -5.47 -9.00 -0.79
N ILE A 32 -4.45 -8.58 -1.55
CA ILE A 32 -3.56 -7.48 -1.18
C ILE A 32 -4.33 -6.16 -1.06
N ASP A 33 -5.18 -5.80 -2.03
CA ASP A 33 -6.01 -4.58 -1.93
C ASP A 33 -6.93 -4.63 -0.70
N VAL A 34 -7.58 -5.76 -0.43
CA VAL A 34 -8.44 -5.93 0.75
C VAL A 34 -7.65 -5.77 2.05
N ALA A 35 -6.45 -6.34 2.14
CA ALA A 35 -5.59 -6.21 3.31
C ALA A 35 -5.15 -4.76 3.53
N LEU A 36 -4.71 -4.07 2.46
CA LEU A 36 -4.34 -2.66 2.52
C LEU A 36 -5.53 -1.78 2.89
N HIS A 37 -6.71 -2.03 2.35
CA HIS A 37 -7.94 -1.33 2.70
C HIS A 37 -8.27 -1.47 4.19
N THR A 38 -8.19 -2.71 4.70
CA THR A 38 -8.44 -3.01 6.12
C THR A 38 -7.43 -2.30 7.02
N ALA A 39 -6.16 -2.31 6.65
CA ALA A 39 -5.11 -1.59 7.39
C ALA A 39 -5.38 -0.08 7.43
N ALA A 40 -5.78 0.53 6.31
CA ALA A 40 -6.15 1.95 6.28
C ALA A 40 -7.34 2.28 7.20
N GLN A 41 -8.33 1.39 7.30
CA GLN A 41 -9.46 1.56 8.22
C GLN A 41 -9.02 1.46 9.69
N GLN A 42 -8.18 0.49 10.04
CA GLN A 42 -7.63 0.34 11.39
C GLN A 42 -6.79 1.56 11.79
N LEU A 43 -6.03 2.13 10.85
CA LEU A 43 -5.25 3.33 11.07
C LEU A 43 -6.11 4.53 11.50
N ARG A 44 -7.31 4.69 10.93
CA ARG A 44 -8.22 5.77 11.32
C ARG A 44 -8.68 5.63 12.76
N VAL A 45 -8.89 4.40 13.25
CA VAL A 45 -9.21 4.13 14.65
C VAL A 45 -8.06 4.60 15.54
N HIS A 46 -6.83 4.21 15.24
CA HIS A 46 -5.65 4.65 16.00
C HIS A 46 -5.40 6.15 15.93
N TRP A 47 -5.63 6.78 14.77
CA TRP A 47 -5.56 8.23 14.59
C TRP A 47 -6.55 8.96 15.52
N SER A 48 -7.79 8.48 15.61
CA SER A 48 -8.81 9.08 16.48
C SER A 48 -8.48 8.95 17.97
N ALA A 49 -7.82 7.84 18.36
CA ALA A 49 -7.40 7.58 19.72
C ALA A 49 -6.11 8.33 20.12
N ALA A 50 -5.37 8.88 19.16
CA ALA A 50 -4.11 9.56 19.42
C ALA A 50 -4.30 10.87 20.20
N SER A 51 -3.53 11.02 21.28
CA SER A 51 -3.60 12.15 22.22
C SER A 51 -2.81 13.39 21.80
N ASP A 52 -1.85 13.25 20.87
CA ASP A 52 -0.98 14.33 20.44
C ASP A 52 -0.94 14.48 18.91
N GLN A 53 -0.61 15.69 18.47
CA GLN A 53 -0.61 16.05 17.05
C GLN A 53 0.51 15.34 16.25
N ALA A 54 1.65 15.06 16.87
CA ALA A 54 2.76 14.41 16.16
C ALA A 54 2.39 12.96 15.80
N THR A 55 1.78 12.23 16.73
CA THR A 55 1.25 10.89 16.50
C THR A 55 0.14 10.90 15.44
N ARG A 56 -0.78 11.87 15.47
CA ARG A 56 -1.80 12.04 14.41
C ARG A 56 -1.17 12.29 13.05
N ASN A 57 -0.15 13.13 12.96
CA ASN A 57 0.57 13.38 11.71
C ASN A 57 1.23 12.11 11.17
N ASN A 58 1.86 11.31 12.04
CA ASN A 58 2.45 10.03 11.65
C ASN A 58 1.41 9.06 11.09
N PHE A 59 0.23 8.97 11.73
CA PHE A 59 -0.87 8.14 11.22
C PHE A 59 -1.42 8.68 9.89
N THR A 60 -1.50 9.99 9.69
CA THR A 60 -1.90 10.58 8.40
C THR A 60 -0.91 10.18 7.30
N VAL A 61 0.39 10.34 7.52
CA VAL A 61 1.44 9.96 6.56
C VAL A 61 1.36 8.46 6.21
N LEU A 62 1.16 7.60 7.21
CA LEU A 62 1.04 6.17 6.99
C LEU A 62 -0.26 5.80 6.24
N HIS A 63 -1.38 6.48 6.53
CA HIS A 63 -2.63 6.30 5.78
C HIS A 63 -2.47 6.67 4.31
N ASP A 64 -1.78 7.78 4.02
CA ASP A 64 -1.51 8.22 2.65
C ASP A 64 -0.58 7.26 1.91
N GLY A 65 0.45 6.74 2.59
CA GLY A 65 1.33 5.70 2.06
C GLY A 65 0.58 4.40 1.72
N ILE A 66 -0.35 3.97 2.58
CA ILE A 66 -1.18 2.79 2.31
C ILE A 66 -2.08 3.02 1.09
N ASN A 67 -2.69 4.21 0.95
CA ASN A 67 -3.51 4.51 -0.23
C ASN A 67 -2.68 4.54 -1.52
N ALA A 68 -1.47 5.12 -1.48
CA ALA A 68 -0.55 5.07 -2.62
C ALA A 68 -0.19 3.62 -3.01
N ALA A 69 0.05 2.74 -2.03
CA ALA A 69 0.28 1.32 -2.29
C ALA A 69 -0.93 0.63 -2.95
N ARG A 70 -2.15 0.99 -2.54
CA ARG A 70 -3.38 0.46 -3.17
C ARG A 70 -3.51 0.92 -4.61
N ASP A 71 -3.20 2.17 -4.90
CA ASP A 71 -3.22 2.70 -6.27
C ASP A 71 -2.22 1.97 -7.17
N ILE A 72 -1.02 1.65 -6.65
CA ILE A 72 -0.02 0.84 -7.37
C ILE A 72 -0.55 -0.57 -7.67
N VAL A 73 -1.14 -1.24 -6.66
CA VAL A 73 -1.72 -2.58 -6.83
C VAL A 73 -2.86 -2.57 -7.85
N ALA A 74 -3.76 -1.59 -7.76
CA ALA A 74 -4.87 -1.43 -8.71
C ALA A 74 -4.37 -1.16 -10.14
N HIS A 75 -3.36 -0.30 -10.29
CA HIS A 75 -2.72 -0.04 -11.57
C HIS A 75 -2.16 -1.33 -12.17
N ILE A 76 -1.35 -2.08 -11.42
CA ILE A 76 -0.74 -3.33 -11.90
C ILE A 76 -1.80 -4.38 -12.25
N ALA A 77 -2.83 -4.53 -11.41
CA ALA A 77 -3.95 -5.45 -11.68
C ALA A 77 -4.66 -5.11 -13.01
N SER A 78 -4.77 -3.83 -13.35
CA SER A 78 -5.41 -3.36 -14.59
C SER A 78 -4.53 -3.45 -15.84
N MET A 79 -3.22 -3.67 -15.70
CA MET A 79 -2.32 -3.78 -16.85
C MET A 79 -2.74 -4.97 -17.75
N PRO A 80 -2.42 -4.96 -19.05
CA PRO A 80 -2.61 -6.12 -19.91
C PRO A 80 -1.74 -7.31 -19.49
#